data_AF-A0A956B8K5-F1
#
_entry.id   AF-A0A956B8K5-F1
#
_cell.length_a   1.000
_cell.length_b   1.000
_cell.length_c   1.000
_cell.angle_alpha   90.00
_cell.angle_beta   90.00
_cell.angle_gamma   90.00
#
_symmetry.space_group_name_H-M   'P 1'
#
loop_
_entity.id
_entity.type
_entity.pdbx_description
1 polymer ?
#
loop_
_entity_poly.entity_id
_entity_poly.type
_entity_poly.pdbx_seq_one_letter_code
_entity_poly.pdbx_strand_id
1 'polypeptide(L)'
;VLSSLHLPDVKAAMTEAWSWIFATYRYAEWDDLTQAIWLASVVVLMVLVVPRLGWRQLRDGDPLPRLALLALASFAAYLVIPTYIGPPLNWWGANLRIPVLFSLLLVTMGALGTARWRLALAAPGALAGLAFVGMATVDLGRFSRDEMAGFEETIDSLPAGRRVCVLHYTPRELHEYPGEPHGYLGSYYVAKKGGWTNQNLFGNPGHPVGRDREPATPGWSAAGGFQWPNHSADCQDFVVRTNPSDPNAPFTRYRDKVELVSEHGHWRHWRKR
;
A
#
# COMPACT_ATOMS: atom_id res chain seq x y z
N VAL A 1 -27.46 28.92 -23.22
CA VAL A 1 -26.34 28.36 -22.44
C VAL A 1 -26.85 27.16 -21.67
N LEU A 2 -27.13 26.06 -22.37
CA LEU A 2 -27.34 24.75 -21.76
C LEU A 2 -26.07 23.98 -22.12
N SER A 3 -25.04 24.20 -21.32
CA SER A 3 -23.78 23.48 -21.42
C SER A 3 -24.07 21.99 -21.26
N SER A 4 -23.53 21.23 -22.20
CA SER A 4 -23.48 19.78 -22.24
C SER A 4 -23.28 19.17 -20.85
N LEU A 5 -24.34 18.56 -20.31
CA LEU A 5 -24.21 17.53 -19.29
C LEU A 5 -23.43 16.38 -19.95
N HIS A 6 -22.11 16.37 -19.75
CA HIS A 6 -21.30 15.18 -19.96
C HIS A 6 -21.77 14.17 -18.92
N LEU A 7 -22.69 13.31 -19.33
CA LEU A 7 -22.93 12.07 -18.59
C LEU A 7 -21.56 11.37 -18.54
N PRO A 8 -21.06 11.02 -17.33
CA PRO A 8 -19.82 10.28 -17.23
C PRO A 8 -19.99 9.01 -18.06
N ASP A 9 -18.97 8.71 -18.89
CA ASP A 9 -18.90 7.44 -19.59
C ASP A 9 -19.11 6.34 -18.55
N VAL A 10 -20.13 5.50 -18.75
CA VAL A 10 -20.48 4.42 -17.82
C VAL A 10 -19.26 3.54 -17.57
N LYS A 11 -18.39 3.38 -18.57
CA LYS A 11 -17.12 2.66 -18.42
C LYS A 11 -16.14 3.37 -17.48
N ALA A 12 -16.07 4.70 -17.52
CA ALA A 12 -15.25 5.50 -16.61
C ALA A 12 -15.80 5.44 -15.19
N ALA A 13 -17.11 5.61 -15.00
CA ALA A 13 -17.74 5.50 -13.68
C ALA A 13 -17.64 4.08 -13.09
N MET A 14 -17.80 3.04 -13.91
CA MET A 14 -17.57 1.65 -13.48
C MET A 14 -16.11 1.38 -13.16
N THR A 15 -15.18 1.94 -13.94
CA THR A 15 -13.75 1.84 -13.68
C THR A 15 -13.38 2.54 -12.38
N GLU A 16 -13.94 3.72 -12.11
CA GLU A 16 -13.75 4.48 -10.89
C GLU A 16 -14.34 3.75 -9.69
N ALA A 17 -15.57 3.26 -9.78
CA ALA A 17 -16.20 2.46 -8.74
C ALA A 17 -15.45 1.14 -8.48
N TRP A 18 -14.96 0.48 -9.52
CA TRP A 18 -14.16 -0.75 -9.40
C TRP A 18 -12.81 -0.49 -8.74
N SER A 19 -12.12 0.55 -9.19
CA SER A 19 -10.87 1.03 -8.59
C SER A 19 -11.11 1.50 -7.15
N TRP A 20 -12.30 2.00 -6.82
CA TRP A 20 -12.68 2.41 -5.48
C TRP A 20 -12.97 1.22 -4.55
N ILE A 21 -13.71 0.21 -5.03
CA ILE A 21 -14.02 -1.01 -4.25
C ILE A 21 -12.73 -1.79 -3.96
N PHE A 22 -11.88 -1.96 -4.97
CA PHE A 22 -10.73 -2.84 -4.84
C PHE A 22 -9.44 -2.12 -4.52
N ALA A 23 -9.33 -0.80 -4.76
CA ALA A 23 -8.25 0.12 -4.35
C ALA A 23 -6.81 -0.38 -4.52
N THR A 24 -6.62 -1.49 -5.23
CA THR A 24 -5.40 -2.29 -5.28
C THR A 24 -5.46 -3.09 -6.57
N TYR A 25 -4.32 -3.11 -7.26
CA TYR A 25 -4.01 -4.08 -8.29
C TYR A 25 -4.81 -4.00 -9.59
N ARG A 26 -4.30 -3.18 -10.51
CA ARG A 26 -4.44 -3.43 -11.95
C ARG A 26 -3.06 -3.72 -12.53
N TYR A 27 -2.53 -4.91 -12.27
CA TYR A 27 -1.35 -5.39 -13.01
C TYR A 27 -1.74 -6.32 -14.15
N ALA A 28 -2.80 -7.12 -13.97
CA ALA A 28 -3.26 -8.09 -14.95
C ALA A 28 -4.79 -8.30 -14.91
N GLU A 29 -5.37 -8.73 -16.04
CA GLU A 29 -6.80 -9.11 -16.19
C GLU A 29 -7.26 -10.16 -15.15
N TRP A 30 -6.32 -10.92 -14.58
CA TRP A 30 -6.56 -11.95 -13.57
C TRP A 30 -6.88 -11.39 -12.18
N ASP A 31 -6.40 -10.19 -11.84
CA ASP A 31 -6.67 -9.55 -10.55
C ASP A 31 -8.14 -9.15 -10.46
N ASP A 32 -8.63 -8.47 -11.50
CA ASP A 32 -10.03 -8.06 -11.65
C ASP A 32 -10.97 -9.29 -11.62
N LEU A 33 -10.61 -10.37 -12.31
CA LEU A 33 -11.40 -11.59 -12.31
C LEU A 33 -11.50 -12.22 -10.92
N THR A 34 -10.37 -12.29 -10.19
CA THR A 34 -10.32 -12.89 -8.84
C THR A 34 -11.14 -12.06 -7.85
N GLN A 35 -11.00 -10.74 -7.92
CA GLN A 35 -11.78 -9.78 -7.15
C GLN A 35 -13.29 -9.87 -7.46
N ALA A 36 -13.65 -10.00 -8.73
CA ALA A 36 -15.04 -10.18 -9.18
C ALA A 36 -15.65 -11.48 -8.64
N ILE A 37 -14.95 -12.60 -8.76
CA ILE A 37 -15.40 -13.91 -8.26
C ILE A 37 -15.57 -13.87 -6.73
N TRP A 38 -14.63 -13.24 -6.04
CA TRP A 38 -14.70 -13.05 -4.60
C TRP A 38 -15.93 -12.22 -4.19
N LEU A 39 -16.12 -11.04 -4.79
CA LEU A 39 -17.24 -10.15 -4.48
C LEU A 39 -18.59 -10.80 -4.83
N ALA A 40 -18.67 -11.47 -5.98
CA ALA A 40 -19.86 -12.21 -6.38
C ALA A 40 -20.19 -13.31 -5.36
N SER A 41 -19.19 -14.03 -4.83
CA SER A 41 -19.41 -15.06 -3.82
C SER A 41 -19.94 -14.46 -2.51
N VAL A 42 -19.40 -13.32 -2.09
CA VAL A 42 -19.87 -12.57 -0.92
C VAL A 42 -21.33 -12.13 -1.12
N VAL A 43 -21.65 -11.51 -2.26
CA VAL A 43 -23.01 -11.06 -2.59
C VAL A 43 -24.00 -12.23 -2.67
N VAL A 44 -23.62 -13.34 -3.29
CA VAL A 44 -24.45 -14.55 -3.39
C VAL A 44 -24.74 -15.11 -2.00
N LEU A 45 -23.73 -15.20 -1.12
CA LEU A 45 -23.95 -15.59 0.27
C LEU A 45 -24.86 -14.61 1.00
N MET A 46 -24.67 -13.31 0.82
CA MET A 46 -25.51 -12.28 1.43
C MET A 46 -26.97 -12.38 0.98
N VAL A 47 -27.23 -12.49 -0.32
CA VAL A 47 -28.59 -12.49 -0.88
C VAL A 47 -29.30 -13.81 -0.65
N LEU A 48 -28.59 -14.94 -0.69
CA LEU A 48 -29.24 -16.26 -0.61
C LEU A 48 -29.33 -16.81 0.81
N VAL A 49 -28.42 -16.42 1.71
CA VAL A 49 -28.32 -16.97 3.07
C VAL A 49 -28.96 -16.03 4.09
N VAL A 50 -28.64 -14.73 4.09
CA VAL A 50 -29.10 -13.79 5.14
C VAL A 50 -30.64 -13.64 5.19
N PRO A 51 -31.37 -13.48 4.06
CA PRO A 51 -32.83 -13.33 4.11
C PRO A 51 -33.57 -14.60 4.54
N ARG A 52 -32.94 -15.77 4.39
CA ARG A 52 -33.52 -17.06 4.79
C ARG A 52 -33.24 -17.41 6.25
N LEU A 53 -32.41 -16.61 6.93
CA LEU A 53 -32.09 -16.79 8.33
C LEU A 53 -33.15 -16.11 9.19
N GLY A 54 -34.06 -16.91 9.73
CA GLY A 54 -35.06 -16.43 10.69
C GLY A 54 -34.40 -15.99 12.00
N TRP A 55 -35.02 -15.04 12.70
CA TRP A 55 -34.55 -14.50 13.99
C TRP A 55 -34.28 -15.57 15.07
N ARG A 56 -34.95 -16.72 14.97
CA ARG A 56 -34.72 -17.90 15.83
C ARG A 56 -33.35 -18.54 15.61
N GLN A 57 -32.93 -18.74 14.35
CA GLN A 57 -31.63 -19.35 14.04
C GLN A 57 -30.44 -18.49 14.48
N LEU A 58 -30.59 -17.17 14.48
CA LEU A 58 -29.60 -16.24 15.04
C LEU A 58 -29.47 -16.37 16.57
N ARG A 59 -30.56 -16.72 17.25
CA ARG A 59 -30.66 -16.81 18.71
C ARG A 59 -30.24 -18.19 19.23
N ASP A 60 -30.56 -19.26 18.50
CA ASP A 60 -30.40 -20.66 18.90
C ASP A 60 -28.96 -21.20 18.81
N GLY A 61 -27.98 -20.33 18.52
CA GLY A 61 -26.56 -20.63 18.70
C GLY A 61 -25.82 -21.12 17.45
N ASP A 62 -26.45 -21.12 16.27
CA ASP A 62 -25.73 -21.35 15.01
C ASP A 62 -24.73 -20.20 14.80
N PRO A 63 -23.40 -20.46 14.67
CA PRO A 63 -22.41 -19.41 14.46
C PRO A 63 -22.46 -18.82 13.05
N LEU A 64 -22.99 -19.55 12.06
CA LEU A 64 -22.94 -19.16 10.65
C LEU A 64 -23.68 -17.84 10.35
N PRO A 65 -24.92 -17.63 10.83
CA PRO A 65 -25.67 -16.39 10.65
C PRO A 65 -24.96 -15.18 11.26
N ARG A 66 -24.31 -15.38 12.41
CA ARG A 66 -23.56 -14.34 13.12
C ARG A 66 -22.27 -13.98 12.37
N LEU A 67 -21.55 -14.98 11.87
CA LEU A 67 -20.38 -14.78 11.02
C LEU A 67 -20.74 -14.06 9.72
N ALA A 68 -21.85 -14.43 9.07
CA ALA A 68 -22.34 -13.76 7.87
C ALA A 68 -22.69 -12.28 8.12
N LEU A 69 -23.35 -11.98 9.25
CA LEU A 69 -23.66 -10.61 9.64
C LEU A 69 -22.42 -9.80 10.01
N LEU A 70 -21.44 -10.41 10.69
CA LEU A 70 -20.15 -9.77 11.00
C LEU A 70 -19.37 -9.46 9.73
N ALA A 71 -19.40 -10.38 8.75
CA ALA A 71 -18.87 -10.13 7.42
C ALA A 71 -19.60 -8.94 6.80
N LEU A 72 -20.93 -8.96 6.73
CA LEU A 72 -21.70 -7.85 6.17
C LEU A 72 -21.40 -6.51 6.83
N ALA A 73 -21.38 -6.45 8.16
CA ALA A 73 -21.05 -5.25 8.90
C ALA A 73 -19.64 -4.76 8.59
N SER A 74 -18.66 -5.67 8.48
CA SER A 74 -17.28 -5.32 8.13
C SER A 74 -17.16 -4.82 6.68
N PHE A 75 -17.91 -5.41 5.73
CA PHE A 75 -17.92 -4.98 4.33
C PHE A 75 -18.59 -3.62 4.17
N ALA A 76 -19.73 -3.43 4.82
CA ALA A 76 -20.45 -2.16 4.81
C ALA A 76 -19.61 -1.05 5.46
N ALA A 77 -18.95 -1.33 6.59
CA ALA A 77 -18.01 -0.40 7.21
C ALA A 77 -16.87 -0.04 6.24
N TYR A 78 -16.32 -1.01 5.50
CA TYR A 78 -15.31 -0.75 4.49
C TYR A 78 -15.77 0.18 3.37
N LEU A 79 -16.96 -0.07 2.80
CA LEU A 79 -17.50 0.79 1.74
C LEU A 79 -17.81 2.22 2.22
N VAL A 80 -18.08 2.41 3.50
CA VAL A 80 -18.40 3.74 4.06
C VAL A 80 -17.13 4.45 4.56
N ILE A 81 -16.06 3.73 4.90
CA ILE A 81 -14.78 4.32 5.28
C ILE A 81 -14.10 4.89 4.03
N PRO A 82 -13.73 6.19 4.00
CA PRO A 82 -13.07 6.78 2.86
C PRO A 82 -11.75 6.04 2.56
N THR A 83 -11.55 5.71 1.28
CA THR A 83 -10.35 5.05 0.73
C THR A 83 -9.05 5.79 1.02
N TYR A 84 -9.16 7.08 1.38
CA TYR A 84 -8.06 7.95 1.72
C TYR A 84 -8.35 8.64 3.06
N ILE A 85 -7.91 8.04 4.16
CA ILE A 85 -7.60 8.84 5.34
C ILE A 85 -6.21 9.41 5.08
N GLY A 86 -6.14 10.72 4.90
CA GLY A 86 -4.87 11.41 4.70
C GLY A 86 -3.98 11.34 5.95
N PRO A 87 -2.77 11.91 5.88
CA PRO A 87 -1.89 12.02 7.03
C PRO A 87 -2.64 12.60 8.25
N PRO A 88 -2.42 12.08 9.48
CA PRO A 88 -1.35 11.16 9.90
C PRO A 88 -1.69 9.66 9.80
N LEU A 89 -2.88 9.30 9.34
CA LEU A 89 -3.36 7.90 9.29
C LEU A 89 -3.49 7.44 7.82
N ASN A 90 -2.36 7.25 7.14
CA ASN A 90 -2.37 6.66 5.80
C ASN A 90 -2.84 5.19 5.90
N TRP A 91 -4.09 4.92 5.51
CA TRP A 91 -4.81 3.66 5.74
C TRP A 91 -4.49 2.54 4.71
N TRP A 92 -3.29 2.57 4.11
CA TRP A 92 -2.83 1.67 3.04
C TRP A 92 -2.92 0.17 3.41
N GLY A 93 -2.68 -0.15 4.68
CA GLY A 93 -2.68 -1.53 5.15
C GLY A 93 -4.07 -2.19 5.21
N ALA A 94 -5.17 -1.45 5.11
CA ALA A 94 -6.50 -2.03 5.21
C ALA A 94 -7.02 -2.65 3.91
N ASN A 95 -6.54 -2.17 2.76
CA ASN A 95 -7.07 -2.60 1.46
C ASN A 95 -6.80 -4.09 1.19
N LEU A 96 -5.66 -4.64 1.65
CA LEU A 96 -5.38 -6.09 1.55
C LEU A 96 -5.97 -6.90 2.72
N ARG A 97 -6.10 -6.30 3.92
CA ARG A 97 -6.57 -7.01 5.12
C ARG A 97 -8.02 -7.46 4.99
N ILE A 98 -8.86 -6.70 4.30
CA ILE A 98 -10.30 -7.01 4.22
C ILE A 98 -10.58 -8.20 3.30
N PRO A 99 -10.08 -8.25 2.05
CA PRO A 99 -10.16 -9.45 1.23
C PRO A 99 -9.62 -10.68 1.97
N VAL A 100 -8.49 -10.57 2.67
CA VAL A 100 -7.93 -11.66 3.49
C VAL A 100 -8.87 -12.08 4.61
N LEU A 101 -9.37 -11.15 5.43
CA LEU A 101 -10.28 -11.44 6.56
C LEU A 101 -11.58 -12.10 6.08
N PHE A 102 -12.14 -11.63 4.98
CA PHE A 102 -13.32 -12.22 4.37
C PHE A 102 -13.06 -13.58 3.77
N SER A 103 -11.90 -13.78 3.14
CA SER A 103 -11.52 -15.08 2.59
C SER A 103 -11.41 -16.13 3.70
N LEU A 104 -10.78 -15.76 4.82
CA LEU A 104 -10.73 -16.59 6.02
C LEU A 104 -12.13 -16.86 6.60
N LEU A 105 -13.01 -15.85 6.58
CA LEU A 105 -14.37 -15.99 7.05
C LEU A 105 -15.20 -16.90 6.13
N LEU A 106 -15.05 -16.81 4.81
CA LEU A 106 -15.70 -17.69 3.83
C LEU A 106 -15.21 -19.14 3.95
N VAL A 107 -13.90 -19.35 4.13
CA VAL A 107 -13.32 -20.67 4.45
C VAL A 107 -13.93 -21.23 5.74
N THR A 108 -14.02 -20.41 6.78
CA THR A 108 -14.58 -20.80 8.08
C THR A 108 -16.07 -21.15 7.96
N MET A 109 -16.85 -20.37 7.20
CA MET A 109 -18.26 -20.66 6.93
C MET A 109 -18.45 -21.96 6.13
N GLY A 110 -17.58 -22.22 5.14
CA GLY A 110 -17.58 -23.47 4.38
C GLY A 110 -17.25 -24.69 5.25
N ALA A 111 -16.29 -24.55 6.16
CA ALA A 111 -15.84 -25.62 7.07
C ALA A 111 -16.86 -25.96 8.17
N LEU A 112 -17.62 -24.97 8.64
CA LEU A 112 -18.64 -25.14 9.69
C LEU A 112 -19.99 -25.68 9.16
N GLY A 113 -20.18 -25.72 7.83
CA GLY A 113 -21.42 -26.19 7.22
C GLY A 113 -21.46 -27.71 6.99
N THR A 114 -22.40 -28.42 7.60
CA THR A 114 -22.60 -29.87 7.36
C THR A 114 -23.26 -30.21 6.00
N ALA A 115 -23.84 -29.23 5.32
CA ALA A 115 -24.55 -29.44 4.06
C ALA A 115 -23.66 -29.14 2.85
N ARG A 116 -23.45 -30.15 1.98
CA ARG A 116 -22.58 -30.09 0.79
C ARG A 116 -22.83 -28.89 -0.14
N TRP A 117 -24.08 -28.41 -0.22
CA TRP A 117 -24.42 -27.23 -1.03
C TRP A 117 -23.82 -25.93 -0.48
N ARG A 118 -23.61 -25.83 0.84
CA ARG A 118 -22.99 -24.66 1.49
C ARG A 118 -21.51 -24.57 1.17
N LEU A 119 -20.83 -25.72 1.19
CA LEU A 119 -19.44 -25.81 0.76
C LEU A 119 -19.31 -25.43 -0.72
N ALA A 120 -20.22 -25.89 -1.58
CA ALA A 120 -20.22 -25.56 -3.01
C ALA A 120 -20.40 -24.05 -3.27
N LEU A 121 -21.16 -23.33 -2.44
CA LEU A 121 -21.35 -21.87 -2.55
C LEU A 121 -20.19 -21.06 -1.97
N ALA A 122 -19.57 -21.55 -0.89
CA ALA A 122 -18.45 -20.85 -0.22
C ALA A 122 -17.09 -21.10 -0.88
N ALA A 123 -16.92 -22.26 -1.53
CA ALA A 123 -15.64 -22.68 -2.11
C ALA A 123 -15.06 -21.72 -3.16
N PRO A 124 -15.84 -21.17 -4.11
CA PRO A 124 -15.28 -20.23 -5.10
C PRO A 124 -14.70 -18.97 -4.46
N GLY A 125 -15.40 -18.37 -3.50
CA GLY A 125 -14.93 -17.19 -2.78
C GLY A 125 -13.74 -17.48 -1.88
N ALA A 126 -13.71 -18.65 -1.23
CA ALA A 126 -12.56 -19.11 -0.45
C ALA A 126 -11.32 -19.32 -1.33
N LEU A 127 -11.47 -19.97 -2.49
CA LEU A 127 -10.37 -20.22 -3.44
C LEU A 127 -9.85 -18.92 -4.05
N ALA A 128 -10.74 -18.03 -4.50
CA ALA A 128 -10.38 -16.71 -4.99
C ALA A 128 -9.65 -15.90 -3.91
N GLY A 129 -10.13 -15.99 -2.67
CA GLY A 129 -9.49 -15.40 -1.52
C GLY A 129 -8.07 -15.89 -1.24
N LEU A 130 -7.87 -17.21 -1.22
CA LEU A 130 -6.55 -17.82 -1.07
C LEU A 130 -5.61 -17.47 -2.22
N ALA A 131 -6.12 -17.43 -3.46
CA ALA A 131 -5.37 -16.98 -4.61
C ALA A 131 -4.91 -15.52 -4.43
N PHE A 132 -5.79 -14.64 -3.97
CA PHE A 132 -5.46 -13.24 -3.66
C PHE A 132 -4.38 -13.13 -2.58
N VAL A 133 -4.47 -13.91 -1.49
CA VAL A 133 -3.42 -13.97 -0.46
C VAL A 133 -2.07 -14.43 -1.05
N GLY A 134 -2.11 -15.45 -1.90
CA GLY A 134 -0.92 -15.97 -2.59
C GLY A 134 -0.27 -14.91 -3.47
N MET A 135 -1.05 -14.21 -4.30
CA MET A 135 -0.58 -13.12 -5.16
C MET A 135 0.03 -11.99 -4.34
N ALA A 136 -0.69 -11.50 -3.32
CA ALA A 136 -0.18 -10.45 -2.43
C ALA A 136 1.11 -10.87 -1.71
N THR A 137 1.24 -12.15 -1.32
CA THR A 137 2.46 -12.67 -0.68
C THR A 137 3.63 -12.71 -1.66
N VAL A 138 3.39 -13.17 -2.89
CA VAL A 138 4.41 -13.20 -3.96
C VAL A 138 4.92 -11.80 -4.25
N ASP A 139 4.02 -10.82 -4.34
CA ASP A 139 4.39 -9.45 -4.65
C ASP A 139 5.02 -8.73 -3.47
N LEU A 140 4.60 -8.98 -2.23
CA LEU A 140 5.34 -8.51 -1.07
C LEU A 140 6.76 -9.11 -1.04
N GLY A 141 6.91 -10.37 -1.45
CA GLY A 141 8.21 -11.02 -1.60
C GLY A 141 9.05 -10.39 -2.71
N ARG A 142 8.46 -10.04 -3.86
CA ARG A 142 9.12 -9.29 -4.94
C ARG A 142 9.51 -7.90 -4.47
N PHE A 143 8.60 -7.16 -3.84
CA PHE A 143 8.86 -5.86 -3.26
C PHE A 143 10.04 -5.92 -2.27
N SER A 144 10.04 -6.89 -1.35
CA SER A 144 11.14 -7.09 -0.41
C SER A 144 12.49 -7.34 -1.10
N ARG A 145 12.51 -8.08 -2.21
CA ARG A 145 13.74 -8.43 -2.94
C ARG A 145 14.20 -7.36 -3.92
N ASP A 146 13.28 -6.71 -4.62
CA ASP A 146 13.59 -5.85 -5.77
C ASP A 146 13.59 -4.36 -5.36
N GLU A 147 12.77 -3.99 -4.37
CA GLU A 147 12.67 -2.62 -3.88
C GLU A 147 13.50 -2.40 -2.59
N MET A 148 13.41 -3.34 -1.64
CA MET A 148 13.98 -3.17 -0.30
C MET A 148 15.32 -3.86 -0.05
N ALA A 149 15.83 -4.67 -0.99
CA ALA A 149 17.10 -5.37 -0.79
C ALA A 149 18.27 -4.38 -0.65
N GLY A 150 19.05 -4.55 0.43
CA GLY A 150 20.16 -3.65 0.76
C GLY A 150 19.76 -2.42 1.59
N PHE A 151 18.46 -2.20 1.85
CA PHE A 151 18.02 -1.06 2.63
C PHE A 151 18.52 -1.12 4.07
N GLU A 152 18.38 -2.26 4.73
CA GLU A 152 18.77 -2.40 6.14
C GLU A 152 20.28 -2.21 6.32
N GLU A 153 21.09 -2.80 5.45
CA GLU A 153 22.55 -2.65 5.43
C GLU A 153 22.96 -1.19 5.19
N THR A 154 22.25 -0.49 4.32
CA THR A 154 22.45 0.95 4.09
C THR A 154 22.08 1.78 5.31
N ILE A 155 21.04 1.41 6.06
CA ILE A 155 20.71 2.08 7.32
C ILE A 155 21.76 1.79 8.39
N ASP A 156 22.35 0.59 8.38
CA ASP A 156 23.38 0.21 9.33
C ASP A 156 24.73 0.87 9.09
N SER A 157 25.04 1.25 7.86
CA SER A 157 26.25 2.05 7.54
C SER A 157 26.14 3.51 8.00
N LEU A 158 24.92 3.99 8.29
CA LEU A 158 24.72 5.35 8.79
C LEU A 158 25.14 5.47 10.26
N PRO A 159 25.88 6.53 10.60
CA PRO A 159 26.14 6.86 12.00
C PRO A 159 24.86 7.34 12.72
N ALA A 160 24.82 7.13 14.03
CA ALA A 160 23.71 7.54 14.88
C ALA A 160 23.57 9.06 15.02
N GLY A 161 22.33 9.53 15.24
CA GLY A 161 22.05 10.93 15.61
C GLY A 161 22.22 11.99 14.51
N ARG A 162 22.49 11.59 13.27
CA ARG A 162 22.70 12.54 12.16
C ARG A 162 21.41 12.98 11.50
N ARG A 163 21.53 14.02 10.69
CA ARG A 163 20.47 14.52 9.82
C ARG A 163 20.52 13.80 8.47
N VAL A 164 19.62 12.83 8.29
CA VAL A 164 19.59 11.97 7.11
C VAL A 164 18.47 12.40 6.18
N CYS A 165 18.73 12.44 4.87
CA CYS A 165 17.71 12.69 3.87
C CYS A 165 17.52 11.44 3.01
N VAL A 166 16.35 10.83 3.10
CA VAL A 166 15.98 9.64 2.34
C VAL A 166 15.34 10.06 1.02
N LEU A 167 15.95 9.69 -0.08
CA LEU A 167 15.49 9.99 -1.43
C LEU A 167 15.14 8.69 -2.14
N HIS A 168 13.86 8.48 -2.39
CA HIS A 168 13.36 7.31 -3.11
C HIS A 168 13.02 7.68 -4.55
N TYR A 169 13.70 7.04 -5.51
CA TYR A 169 13.45 7.15 -6.94
C TYR A 169 13.33 5.74 -7.53
N THR A 170 12.09 5.27 -7.64
CA THR A 170 11.79 3.98 -8.27
C THR A 170 11.61 4.15 -9.78
N PRO A 171 12.13 3.24 -10.62
CA PRO A 171 11.93 3.28 -12.07
C PRO A 171 10.50 2.89 -12.50
N ARG A 172 9.67 2.42 -11.57
CA ARG A 172 8.28 2.01 -11.84
C ARG A 172 7.33 2.76 -10.92
N GLU A 173 6.19 3.18 -11.44
CA GLU A 173 5.11 3.67 -10.58
C GLU A 173 4.56 2.48 -9.78
N LEU A 174 4.77 2.48 -8.46
CA LEU A 174 4.33 1.42 -7.55
C LEU A 174 2.88 1.65 -7.12
N HIS A 175 1.97 1.72 -8.10
CA HIS A 175 0.53 1.95 -7.91
C HIS A 175 -0.15 0.92 -7.01
N GLU A 176 0.48 -0.23 -6.79
CA GLU A 176 0.01 -1.32 -5.92
C GLU A 176 -0.11 -0.91 -4.44
N TYR A 177 0.66 0.11 -4.03
CA TYR A 177 0.71 0.59 -2.65
C TYR A 177 0.35 2.09 -2.61
N PRO A 178 -0.95 2.45 -2.60
CA PRO A 178 -1.36 3.85 -2.51
C PRO A 178 -0.83 4.46 -1.21
N GLY A 179 0.04 5.46 -1.33
CA GLY A 179 0.72 6.08 -0.18
C GLY A 179 1.98 5.35 0.29
N GLU A 180 2.66 4.68 -0.64
CA GLU A 180 3.98 4.04 -0.59
C GLU A 180 4.59 3.76 0.82
N PRO A 181 4.96 2.51 1.16
CA PRO A 181 5.74 2.21 2.37
C PRO A 181 7.07 3.01 2.44
N HIS A 182 7.54 3.54 1.30
CA HIS A 182 8.70 4.45 1.22
C HIS A 182 8.53 5.74 2.03
N GLY A 183 7.29 6.17 2.24
CA GLY A 183 6.93 7.36 3.00
C GLY A 183 7.27 7.32 4.48
N TYR A 184 7.79 6.20 4.98
CA TYR A 184 8.24 6.04 6.38
C TYR A 184 9.66 5.47 6.50
N LEU A 185 10.40 5.36 5.40
CA LEU A 185 11.74 4.78 5.44
C LEU A 185 12.71 5.61 6.27
N GLY A 186 12.57 6.93 6.23
CA GLY A 186 13.28 7.82 7.14
C GLY A 186 13.00 7.51 8.61
N SER A 187 11.74 7.16 8.93
CA SER A 187 11.34 6.82 10.30
C SER A 187 12.06 5.59 10.82
N TYR A 188 12.43 4.64 9.95
CA TYR A 188 13.21 3.46 10.34
C TYR A 188 14.61 3.83 10.84
N TYR A 189 15.29 4.78 10.18
CA TYR A 189 16.56 5.33 10.67
C TYR A 189 16.41 5.96 12.05
N VAL A 190 15.40 6.83 12.23
CA VAL A 190 15.17 7.51 13.52
C VAL A 190 14.88 6.50 14.62
N ALA A 191 14.08 5.48 14.35
CA ALA A 191 13.78 4.42 15.32
C ALA A 191 15.03 3.58 15.69
N LYS A 192 15.88 3.24 14.71
CA LYS A 192 17.04 2.35 14.91
C LYS A 192 18.29 3.06 15.44
N LYS A 193 18.53 4.31 15.03
CA LYS A 193 19.80 5.03 15.23
C LYS A 193 19.63 6.39 15.92
N GLY A 194 18.40 6.84 16.16
CA GLY A 194 18.12 8.19 16.64
C GLY A 194 18.52 9.28 15.64
N GLY A 195 18.29 10.54 15.99
CA GLY A 195 18.58 11.69 15.12
C GLY A 195 17.34 12.17 14.38
N TRP A 196 17.53 12.59 13.12
CA TRP A 196 16.48 13.22 12.33
C TRP A 196 16.50 12.74 10.89
N THR A 197 15.31 12.67 10.30
CA THR A 197 15.14 12.34 8.90
C THR A 197 14.30 13.37 8.16
N ASN A 198 14.63 13.57 6.89
CA ASN A 198 13.75 14.13 5.88
C ASN A 198 13.56 13.12 4.76
N GLN A 199 12.43 13.14 4.06
CA GLN A 199 12.13 12.21 2.99
C GLN A 199 11.25 12.86 1.93
N ASN A 200 11.43 12.48 0.66
CA ASN A 200 10.71 13.08 -0.46
C ASN A 200 9.26 12.59 -0.56
N LEU A 201 8.38 13.10 0.32
CA LEU A 201 6.94 12.78 0.35
C LEU A 201 6.15 13.70 -0.59
N PHE A 202 5.99 13.32 -1.86
CA PHE A 202 5.00 13.96 -2.77
C PHE A 202 5.13 15.47 -2.98
N GLY A 203 6.26 16.11 -2.60
CA GLY A 203 6.33 17.57 -2.49
C GLY A 203 5.40 18.15 -1.40
N ASN A 204 4.67 17.30 -0.68
CA ASN A 204 4.00 17.65 0.56
C ASN A 204 5.08 17.73 1.63
N PRO A 205 5.01 18.76 2.48
CA PRO A 205 6.05 18.97 3.43
C PRO A 205 5.91 17.86 4.49
N GLY A 206 6.83 16.90 4.45
CA GLY A 206 6.81 15.76 5.35
C GLY A 206 7.12 16.26 6.76
N HIS A 207 6.25 16.00 7.72
CA HIS A 207 6.49 16.41 9.10
C HIS A 207 7.84 15.83 9.58
N PRO A 208 8.83 16.68 9.88
CA PRO A 208 10.07 16.19 10.43
C PRO A 208 9.80 15.60 11.82
N VAL A 209 10.17 14.34 12.03
CA VAL A 209 10.15 13.79 13.39
C VAL A 209 11.27 14.48 14.18
N GLY A 210 10.90 15.37 15.11
CA GLY A 210 11.84 16.11 15.97
C GLY A 210 12.20 17.54 15.52
N ARG A 211 11.34 18.25 14.77
CA ARG A 211 11.53 19.67 14.40
C ARG A 211 10.21 20.45 14.27
N ASP A 212 10.31 21.77 14.36
CA ASP A 212 9.18 22.72 14.24
C ASP A 212 8.95 23.23 12.80
N ARG A 213 9.86 22.92 11.86
CA ARG A 213 9.77 23.39 10.46
C ARG A 213 10.14 22.32 9.45
N GLU A 214 9.31 22.22 8.42
CA GLU A 214 9.49 21.32 7.29
C GLU A 214 10.63 21.77 6.36
N PRO A 215 11.63 20.90 6.11
CA PRO A 215 12.68 21.15 5.14
C PRO A 215 12.15 21.05 3.69
N ALA A 216 12.84 21.67 2.74
CA ALA A 216 12.51 21.50 1.33
C ALA A 216 12.80 20.07 0.87
N THR A 217 11.84 19.45 0.20
CA THR A 217 11.96 18.09 -0.36
C THR A 217 11.80 18.11 -1.88
N PRO A 218 12.62 17.38 -2.64
CA PRO A 218 12.35 17.19 -4.07
C PRO A 218 11.03 16.46 -4.27
N GLY A 219 10.42 16.63 -5.45
CA GLY A 219 9.27 15.82 -5.85
C GLY A 219 9.58 14.33 -5.84
N TRP A 220 8.58 13.53 -5.49
CA TRP A 220 8.67 12.07 -5.52
C TRP A 220 8.84 11.57 -6.98
N SER A 221 9.68 10.56 -7.18
CA SER A 221 10.06 9.97 -8.49
C SER A 221 10.64 10.93 -9.54
N ALA A 222 10.81 12.22 -9.22
CA ALA A 222 11.40 13.22 -10.09
C ALA A 222 12.85 13.51 -9.67
N ALA A 223 13.76 12.58 -9.94
CA ALA A 223 15.17 12.71 -9.58
C ALA A 223 15.82 13.98 -10.16
N GLY A 224 15.41 14.39 -11.37
CA GLY A 224 15.82 15.65 -12.00
C GLY A 224 15.31 16.93 -11.30
N GLY A 225 14.33 16.83 -10.41
CA GLY A 225 13.83 17.94 -9.59
C GLY A 225 14.71 18.24 -8.38
N PHE A 226 15.75 17.45 -8.11
CA PHE A 226 16.65 17.71 -7.00
C PHE A 226 17.53 18.96 -7.25
N GLN A 227 17.40 19.98 -6.40
CA GLN A 227 18.22 21.18 -6.40
C GLN A 227 19.13 21.20 -5.17
N TRP A 228 20.44 21.18 -5.40
CA TRP A 228 21.42 21.08 -4.32
C TRP A 228 21.26 22.13 -3.21
N PRO A 229 21.20 23.45 -3.49
CA PRO A 229 21.12 24.46 -2.42
C PRO A 229 19.88 24.31 -1.54
N ASN A 230 18.77 23.85 -2.11
CA ASN A 230 17.48 23.80 -1.44
C ASN A 230 17.29 22.49 -0.67
N HIS A 231 17.59 21.36 -1.32
CA HIS A 231 17.27 20.04 -0.77
C HIS A 231 18.40 19.41 0.05
N SER A 232 19.64 19.94 -0.03
CA SER A 232 20.77 19.45 0.77
C SER A 232 21.04 20.26 2.03
N ALA A 233 20.35 21.40 2.22
CA ALA A 233 20.73 22.40 3.22
C ALA A 233 20.81 21.81 4.64
N ASP A 234 19.80 21.02 5.00
CA ASP A 234 19.70 20.40 6.32
C ASP A 234 20.29 18.99 6.43
N CYS A 235 20.68 18.40 5.31
CA CYS A 235 21.15 17.02 5.24
C CYS A 235 22.65 16.94 5.51
N GLN A 236 23.05 15.97 6.34
CA GLN A 236 24.44 15.57 6.51
C GLN A 236 24.77 14.32 5.70
N ASP A 237 23.81 13.40 5.61
CA ASP A 237 23.91 12.16 4.86
C ASP A 237 22.62 11.94 4.08
N PHE A 238 22.70 11.16 3.01
CA PHE A 238 21.58 10.81 2.16
C PHE A 238 21.51 9.30 1.99
N VAL A 239 20.29 8.78 2.07
CA VAL A 239 19.98 7.40 1.71
C VAL A 239 19.20 7.46 0.42
N VAL A 240 19.81 7.01 -0.66
CA VAL A 240 19.25 7.18 -2.00
C VAL A 240 18.98 5.82 -2.61
N ARG A 241 17.73 5.56 -2.97
CA ARG A 241 17.40 4.48 -3.90
C ARG A 241 17.26 5.03 -5.29
N THR A 242 18.15 4.62 -6.18
CA THR A 242 18.02 4.89 -7.63
C THR A 242 18.54 3.70 -8.40
N ASN A 243 18.04 3.52 -9.62
CA ASN A 243 18.76 2.70 -10.58
C ASN A 243 20.13 3.37 -10.87
N PRO A 244 21.29 2.69 -10.64
CA PRO A 244 22.62 3.23 -10.96
C PRO A 244 22.75 3.78 -12.38
N SER A 245 22.05 3.13 -13.31
CA SER A 245 22.09 3.44 -14.74
C SER A 245 21.13 4.56 -15.13
N ASP A 246 20.34 5.10 -14.19
CA ASP A 246 19.44 6.21 -14.47
C ASP A 246 20.26 7.52 -14.64
N PRO A 247 20.27 8.13 -15.83
CA PRO A 247 20.96 9.40 -16.07
C PRO A 247 20.41 10.55 -15.22
N ASN A 248 19.20 10.40 -14.66
CA ASN A 248 18.57 11.37 -13.79
C ASN A 248 18.86 11.18 -12.30
N ALA A 249 19.69 10.21 -11.91
CA ALA A 249 20.06 10.02 -10.50
C ALA A 249 20.54 11.35 -9.88
N PRO A 250 20.05 11.71 -8.67
CA PRO A 250 20.09 13.08 -8.15
C PRO A 250 21.52 13.63 -7.98
N PHE A 251 22.50 12.76 -7.74
CA PHE A 251 23.89 13.15 -7.49
C PHE A 251 24.82 12.97 -8.69
N THR A 252 24.31 12.56 -9.85
CA THR A 252 25.11 12.53 -11.08
C THR A 252 25.69 13.91 -11.40
N ARG A 253 24.94 14.99 -11.13
CA ARG A 253 25.35 16.39 -11.35
C ARG A 253 26.09 17.03 -10.18
N TYR A 254 26.13 16.36 -9.02
CA TYR A 254 26.66 16.91 -7.77
C TYR A 254 27.71 16.00 -7.13
N ARG A 255 28.43 15.21 -7.95
CA ARG A 255 29.46 14.28 -7.49
C ARG A 255 30.58 14.95 -6.68
N ASP A 256 30.84 16.23 -6.93
CA ASP A 256 31.82 17.05 -6.21
C ASP A 256 31.34 17.48 -4.81
N LYS A 257 30.04 17.36 -4.51
CA LYS A 257 29.43 17.77 -3.24
C LYS A 257 29.12 16.61 -2.30
N VAL A 258 29.22 15.39 -2.80
CA VAL A 258 28.98 14.17 -2.03
C VAL A 258 30.14 13.19 -2.12
N GLU A 259 30.13 12.23 -1.22
CA GLU A 259 30.99 11.05 -1.24
C GLU A 259 30.09 9.82 -1.09
N LEU A 260 30.33 8.79 -1.91
CA LEU A 260 29.66 7.50 -1.73
C LEU A 260 30.32 6.79 -0.56
N VAL A 261 29.58 6.52 0.50
CA VAL A 261 30.09 5.82 1.69
C VAL A 261 29.85 4.32 1.56
N SER A 262 28.65 3.91 1.15
CA SER A 262 28.33 2.50 0.90
C SER A 262 27.25 2.31 -0.16
N GLU A 263 27.24 1.13 -0.77
CA GLU A 263 26.24 0.69 -1.74
C GLU A 263 25.81 -0.74 -1.41
N HIS A 264 24.50 -0.96 -1.30
CA HIS A 264 23.89 -2.25 -1.03
C HIS A 264 22.66 -2.41 -1.93
N GLY A 265 22.78 -3.26 -2.95
CA GLY A 265 21.71 -3.43 -3.95
C GLY A 265 21.39 -2.12 -4.67
N HIS A 266 20.14 -1.68 -4.56
CA HIS A 266 19.68 -0.41 -5.17
C HIS A 266 19.82 0.80 -4.25
N TRP A 267 20.26 0.59 -3.00
CA TRP A 267 20.39 1.61 -1.98
C TRP A 267 21.82 2.10 -1.85
N ARG A 268 21.97 3.41 -1.69
CA ARG A 268 23.26 4.09 -1.57
C ARG A 268 23.25 5.04 -0.40
N HIS A 269 24.28 4.98 0.42
CA HIS A 269 24.57 5.98 1.43
C HIS A 269 25.57 6.99 0.86
N TRP A 270 25.13 8.23 0.74
CA TRP A 270 25.98 9.36 0.38
C TRP A 270 26.23 10.27 1.58
N ARG A 271 27.45 10.76 1.73
CA ARG A 271 27.80 11.79 2.71
C ARG A 271 28.01 13.12 2.02
N LYS A 272 27.46 14.18 2.60
CA LYS A 272 27.76 15.55 2.18
C LYS A 272 29.21 15.89 2.54
N ARG A 273 29.97 16.42 1.58
CA ARG A 273 31.32 16.95 1.80
C ARG A 273 31.30 18.28 2.53
#